data_AF-A0A1M5B1J7-F1
#
_entry.id   AF-A0A1M5B1J7-F1
#
_cell.length_a   1.000
_cell.length_b   1.000
_cell.length_c   1.000
_cell.angle_alpha   90.00
_cell.angle_beta   90.00
_cell.angle_gamma   90.00
#
_symmetry.space_group_name_H-M   'P 1'
#
loop_
_entity.id
_entity.type
_entity.pdbx_description
1 polymer ?
#
loop_
_entity_poly.entity_id
_entity_poly.type
_entity_poly.pdbx_seq_one_letter_code
_entity_poly.pdbx_strand_id
1 'polypeptide(L)' 'MNTSDLKADLINRISQLKEKRMMEEIQKLLDFELNENEYILTESQKERIAEAQAEYKNSAYLTENKANQDIEEWLGEK' A
#
# COMPACT_ATOMS: atom_id res chain seq x y z
N MET A 1 7.76 27.63 21.74
CA MET A 1 6.57 26.95 21.20
C MET A 1 6.54 25.57 21.82
N ASN A 2 5.52 25.29 22.62
CA ASN A 2 5.39 24.00 23.29
C ASN A 2 4.56 23.04 22.42
N THR A 3 4.50 21.76 22.80
CA THR A 3 3.77 20.72 22.05
C THR A 3 2.27 21.00 21.92
N SER A 4 1.68 21.70 22.89
CA SER A 4 0.28 22.12 22.84
C SER A 4 0.04 23.20 21.78
N ASP A 5 0.94 24.17 21.65
CA ASP A 5 0.87 25.21 20.62
C ASP A 5 0.96 24.60 19.21
N LEU A 6 1.86 23.63 19.02
CA LEU A 6 2.03 22.89 17.77
C LEU A 6 0.78 22.08 17.39
N LYS A 7 0.15 21.42 18.37
CA LYS A 7 -1.12 20.69 18.15
C LYS A 7 -2.25 21.63 17.72
N ALA A 8 -2.36 22.80 18.37
CA ALA A 8 -3.37 23.79 18.02
C ALA A 8 -3.17 24.36 16.61
N ASP A 9 -1.94 24.67 16.21
CA ASP A 9 -1.62 25.14 14.86
C ASP A 9 -1.96 24.08 13.78
N LEU A 10 -1.63 22.82 14.06
CA LEU A 10 -1.93 21.71 13.15
C LEU A 10 -3.45 21.53 12.94
N ILE A 11 -4.24 21.55 14.01
CA ILE A 11 -5.71 21.46 13.92
C ILE A 11 -6.27 22.61 13.08
N ASN A 12 -5.74 23.83 13.28
CA ASN A 12 -6.19 25.01 12.53
C ASN A 12 -5.84 24.90 11.03
N ARG A 13 -4.66 24.37 10.69
CA ARG A 13 -4.28 24.14 9.28
C ARG A 13 -5.16 23.08 8.62
N ILE A 14 -5.44 21.98 9.32
CA ILE A 14 -6.31 20.91 8.80
C ILE A 14 -7.74 21.44 8.60
N SER A 15 -8.30 22.22 9.53
CA SER A 15 -9.66 22.76 9.41
C SER A 15 -9.82 23.79 8.30
N GLN A 16 -8.72 24.43 7.87
CA GLN A 16 -8.70 25.35 6.74
C GLN A 16 -8.57 24.67 5.37
N LEU A 17 -8.33 23.35 5.32
CA LEU A 17 -8.35 22.59 4.07
C LEU A 17 -9.78 22.55 3.52
N LYS A 18 -9.98 23.21 2.38
CA LYS A 18 -11.29 23.29 1.71
C LYS A 18 -11.48 22.21 0.66
N GLU A 19 -10.40 21.55 0.26
CA GLU A 19 -10.44 20.54 -0.78
C GLU A 19 -10.81 19.18 -0.17
N LYS A 20 -12.05 18.74 -0.41
CA LYS A 20 -12.60 17.49 0.11
C LYS A 20 -11.68 16.29 -0.15
N ARG A 21 -11.08 16.21 -1.33
CA ARG A 21 -10.15 15.14 -1.70
C ARG A 21 -8.91 15.09 -0.81
N MET A 22 -8.32 16.24 -0.51
CA MET A 22 -7.16 16.32 0.40
C MET A 22 -7.54 15.86 1.81
N MET A 23 -8.75 16.22 2.27
CA MET A 23 -9.24 15.80 3.58
C MET A 23 -9.47 14.29 3.64
N GLU A 24 -10.02 13.69 2.58
CA GLU A 24 -10.20 12.24 2.47
C GLU A 24 -8.88 11.48 2.51
N GLU A 25 -7.84 11.98 1.82
CA GLU A 25 -6.52 11.33 1.83
C GLU A 25 -5.82 11.45 3.20
N ILE A 26 -5.94 12.60 3.87
CA ILE A 26 -5.43 12.76 5.25
C ILE A 26 -6.17 11.82 6.20
N GLN A 27 -7.50 11.68 6.05
CA GLN A 27 -8.28 10.77 6.86
C GLN A 27 -7.84 9.32 6.67
N LYS A 28 -7.66 8.87 5.42
CA LYS A 28 -7.15 7.52 5.12
C LYS A 28 -5.78 7.26 5.74
N LEU A 29 -4.88 8.25 5.67
CA LEU A 29 -3.55 8.13 6.26
C LEU A 29 -3.64 7.99 7.78
N LEU A 30 -4.44 8.84 8.44
CA LEU A 30 -4.64 8.76 9.89
C LEU A 30 -5.31 7.45 10.30
N ASP A 31 -6.33 7.01 9.56
CA ASP A 31 -7.01 5.74 9.79
C ASP A 31 -6.06 4.55 9.65
N PHE A 32 -5.05 4.64 8.77
CA PHE A 32 -4.01 3.62 8.61
C PHE A 32 -3.01 3.64 9.77
N GLU A 33 -2.45 4.80 10.11
CA GLU A 33 -1.43 4.94 11.17
C GLU A 33 -1.99 4.68 12.57
N LEU A 34 -3.26 5.05 12.80
CA LEU A 34 -3.97 4.82 14.05
C LEU A 34 -4.70 3.47 14.07
N ASN A 35 -4.55 2.67 13.02
CA ASN A 35 -5.13 1.33 12.99
C ASN A 35 -4.37 0.42 13.96
N GLU A 36 -4.91 0.25 15.16
CA GLU A 36 -4.39 -0.71 16.14
C GLU A 36 -4.82 -2.15 15.84
N ASN A 37 -5.58 -2.40 14.77
CA ASN A 37 -6.00 -3.75 14.43
C ASN A 37 -4.84 -4.54 13.84
N GLU A 38 -4.78 -5.82 14.20
CA GLU A 38 -3.85 -6.76 13.57
C GLU A 38 -4.18 -6.90 12.09
N TYR A 39 -3.16 -6.81 11.23
CA TYR A 39 -3.29 -7.10 9.81
C TYR A 39 -3.46 -8.60 9.61
N ILE A 40 -4.71 -9.06 9.65
CA ILE A 40 -5.07 -10.47 9.44
C ILE A 40 -5.24 -10.70 7.93
N LEU A 41 -4.48 -11.67 7.40
CA LEU A 41 -4.62 -12.11 6.02
C LEU A 41 -6.02 -12.68 5.78
N THR A 42 -6.61 -12.32 4.65
CA THR A 42 -7.82 -12.99 4.14
C THR A 42 -7.50 -14.42 3.70
N GLU A 43 -8.50 -15.29 3.61
CA GLU A 43 -8.28 -16.68 3.15
C GLU A 43 -7.66 -16.72 1.75
N SER A 44 -8.12 -15.87 0.83
CA SER A 44 -7.53 -15.76 -0.52
C SER A 44 -6.05 -15.34 -0.49
N GLN A 45 -5.67 -14.45 0.44
CA GLN A 45 -4.27 -14.08 0.60
C GLN A 45 -3.43 -15.23 1.18
N LYS A 46 -3.97 -15.98 2.14
CA LYS A 46 -3.30 -17.17 2.69
C LYS A 46 -3.10 -18.24 1.63
N GLU A 47 -4.12 -18.50 0.81
CA GLU A 47 -4.05 -19.43 -0.32
C GLU A 47 -2.98 -19.00 -1.31
N ARG A 48 -2.95 -17.72 -1.72
CA ARG A 48 -1.94 -17.23 -2.66
C ARG A 48 -0.52 -17.30 -2.09
N ILE A 49 -0.35 -17.07 -0.79
CA ILE A 49 0.96 -17.25 -0.12
C ILE A 49 1.38 -18.72 -0.13
N ALA A 50 0.46 -19.64 0.17
CA ALA A 50 0.74 -21.08 0.14
C ALA A 50 1.14 -21.54 -1.28
N GLU A 51 0.45 -21.04 -2.30
CA GLU A 51 0.78 -21.29 -3.70
C GLU A 51 2.16 -20.74 -4.07
N ALA A 52 2.46 -19.49 -3.73
CA ALA A 52 3.76 -18.88 -3.99
C ALA A 52 4.92 -19.62 -3.29
N GLN A 53 4.70 -20.14 -2.08
CA GLN A 53 5.68 -20.98 -1.39
C GLN A 53 5.93 -22.31 -2.13
N ALA A 54 4.89 -22.90 -2.72
CA ALA A 54 5.02 -24.11 -3.53
C ALA A 54 5.73 -23.81 -4.86
N GLU A 55 5.39 -22.71 -5.52
CA GLU A 55 6.06 -22.23 -6.74
C GLU A 55 7.56 -22.05 -6.50
N TYR A 56 7.94 -21.37 -5.40
CA TYR A 56 9.34 -21.18 -5.04
C TYR A 56 10.10 -22.50 -4.83
N LYS A 57 9.51 -23.45 -4.09
CA LYS A 57 10.11 -24.78 -3.86
C LYS A 57 10.28 -25.58 -5.14
N ASN A 58 9.36 -25.40 -6.10
CA ASN A 58 9.38 -26.09 -7.38
C ASN A 58 10.18 -25.35 -8.45
N SER A 59 10.90 -24.28 -8.08
CA SER A 59 11.60 -23.38 -9.01
C SER A 59 10.69 -22.81 -10.12
N ALA A 60 9.39 -22.71 -9.86
CA ALA A 60 8.39 -22.14 -10.75
C ALA A 60 8.29 -20.62 -10.53
N TYR A 61 9.43 -19.94 -10.57
CA TYR A 61 9.53 -18.48 -10.50
C TYR A 61 10.18 -17.95 -11.78
N LEU A 62 9.88 -16.70 -12.11
CA LEU A 62 10.53 -16.00 -13.21
C LEU A 62 11.79 -15.31 -12.71
N THR A 63 12.86 -15.41 -13.48
CA THR A 63 14.03 -14.54 -13.28
C THR A 63 13.71 -13.16 -13.82
N GLU A 64 14.43 -12.15 -13.32
CA GLU A 64 14.32 -10.77 -13.81
C GLU A 64 14.45 -10.69 -15.35
N ASN A 65 15.44 -11.36 -15.92
CA ASN A 65 15.64 -11.40 -17.37
C ASN A 65 14.43 -11.98 -18.12
N LYS A 66 13.83 -13.07 -17.60
CA LYS A 66 12.69 -13.70 -18.25
C LYS A 66 11.43 -12.84 -18.11
N ALA A 67 11.20 -12.28 -16.94
CA ALA A 67 10.08 -11.36 -16.70
C ALA A 67 10.17 -10.12 -17.60
N ASN A 68 11.36 -9.52 -17.73
CA ASN A 68 11.57 -8.37 -18.61
C ASN A 68 11.36 -8.73 -20.08
N GLN A 69 11.83 -9.90 -20.52
CA GLN A 69 11.58 -10.38 -21.88
C GLN A 69 10.08 -10.55 -22.15
N ASP A 70 9.34 -11.18 -21.24
CA ASP A 70 7.89 -11.39 -21.40
C ASP A 70 7.13 -10.05 -21.47
N ILE A 71 7.57 -9.04 -20.71
CA ILE A 71 7.02 -7.68 -20.75
C ILE A 71 7.32 -7.00 -22.09
N GLU A 72 8.55 -7.08 -22.58
CA GLU A 72 8.95 -6.49 -23.87
C GLU A 72 8.19 -7.14 -25.04
N GLU A 73 8.03 -8.47 -25.02
CA GLU A 73 7.21 -9.20 -25.99
C GLU A 73 5.75 -8.71 -25.97
N TRP A 74 5.14 -8.62 -24.78
CA TRP A 74 3.78 -8.11 -24.64
C TRP A 74 3.60 -6.67 -25.13
N LEU A 75 4.59 -5.80 -24.89
CA LEU A 75 4.56 -4.40 -25.35
C LEU A 75 4.80 -4.27 -26.86
N GLY A 76 5.56 -5.20 -27.44
CA GLY A 76 5.90 -5.24 -28.87
C GLY A 76 4.83 -5.87 -29.77
N GLU A 77 3.84 -6.57 -29.22
CA GLU A 77 2.69 -7.14 -29.96
C GLU A 77 1.66 -6.10 -30.47
N LYS A 78 2.01 -4.80 -30.48
CA LYS A 78 1.17 -3.70 -30.98
C LYS A 78 1.60 -3.20 -32.36
#